data_AF-A0A822CIU8-F1
#
_entry.id   AF-A0A822CIU8-F1
#
_cell.length_a   1.000
_cell.length_b   1.000
_cell.length_c   1.000
_cell.angle_alpha   90.00
_cell.angle_beta   90.00
_cell.angle_gamma   90.00
#
_symmetry.space_group_name_H-M   'P 1'
#
loop_
_entity.id
_entity.type
_entity.pdbx_description
1 polymer ?
#
loop_
_entity_poly.entity_id
_entity_poly.type
_entity_poly.pdbx_seq_one_letter_code
_entity_poly.pdbx_strand_id
1 'polypeptide(L)'
;TCLCQGYRRVLQSSDIPKIFHDRDFIYMLRELRFELRTNLTNEDVVLDTIRPESLLHALENNFNGINGKQFEKLTEIFFKAVQEKRPDFELSLKKQQNDVRYDIIKILQDSMKLESMQRRLYGRYKLIIDESDDESAVRLLFQTGIIDPNQTEIFRMSDFSDDINNELRNVEILSTIKLCMETGKTILMVNTGRIHGSLYDVFNQNFSIMATGNTRKIFSKVAIGSKTVDVVVNDNFQCIVHINRHEFNDILAPFLSRFQKFSLSIVDFYRIQFKRLSSEEQNIMNNVENKMQTFIKHFGQQYLCGLNDNTLYSCLLSVIETDENRQCSILNIHQSYSQLNIKTKRFIEENPGNKQQCLLRFILSKLIQIASPESIIFKLPTFQDKFAESLFKNYFHYQEHFNIENFVRELIRTHENQLSYPITTDTHTEINTITTTKVTLYTRTSPYVVGINKASKYQLFNKQNNNSFDEKISNLVEILNLVSSSVLLII
;
A
#
# COMPACT_ATOMS: atom_id res chain seq x y z
N THR A 1 -9.07 -32.25 -17.36
CA THR A 1 -10.54 -32.18 -17.55
C THR A 1 -11.26 -31.68 -16.30
N CYS A 2 -10.95 -32.18 -15.09
CA CYS A 2 -11.56 -31.68 -13.84
C CYS A 2 -11.39 -30.16 -13.63
N LEU A 3 -10.18 -29.62 -13.86
CA LEU A 3 -9.92 -28.18 -13.71
C LEU A 3 -10.77 -27.33 -14.67
N CYS A 4 -11.04 -27.81 -15.89
CA CYS A 4 -11.93 -27.13 -16.84
C CYS A 4 -13.38 -27.11 -16.31
N GLN A 5 -13.82 -28.19 -15.67
CA GLN A 5 -15.15 -28.27 -15.06
C GLN A 5 -15.25 -27.35 -13.84
N GLY A 6 -14.21 -27.30 -13.00
CA GLY A 6 -14.10 -26.32 -11.92
C GLY A 6 -14.21 -24.89 -12.42
N TYR A 7 -13.45 -24.54 -13.46
CA TYR A 7 -13.51 -23.20 -14.05
C TYR A 7 -14.89 -22.84 -14.62
N ARG A 8 -15.55 -23.77 -15.34
CA ARG A 8 -16.93 -23.56 -15.82
C ARG A 8 -17.91 -23.33 -14.69
N ARG A 9 -17.78 -24.05 -13.57
CA ARG A 9 -18.61 -23.85 -12.37
C ARG A 9 -18.35 -22.49 -11.72
N VAL A 10 -17.10 -22.02 -11.70
CA VAL A 10 -16.76 -20.67 -11.23
C VAL A 10 -17.45 -19.60 -12.08
N LEU A 11 -17.40 -19.73 -13.41
CA LEU A 11 -18.06 -18.80 -14.33
C LEU A 11 -19.60 -18.77 -14.21
N GLN A 12 -20.20 -19.87 -13.76
CA GLN A 12 -21.65 -19.99 -13.53
C GLN A 12 -22.08 -19.58 -12.12
N SER A 13 -21.14 -19.42 -11.19
CA SER A 13 -21.44 -19.10 -9.79
C SER A 13 -21.94 -17.66 -9.66
N SER A 14 -23.03 -17.46 -8.90
CA SER A 14 -23.50 -16.13 -8.51
C SER A 14 -22.60 -15.47 -7.46
N ASP A 15 -21.87 -16.27 -6.68
CA ASP A 15 -21.10 -15.82 -5.53
C ASP A 15 -19.74 -15.24 -5.92
N ILE A 16 -19.27 -15.54 -7.14
CA ILE A 16 -17.97 -15.12 -7.66
C ILE A 16 -18.16 -13.99 -8.66
N PRO A 17 -17.49 -12.84 -8.50
CA PRO A 17 -17.63 -11.73 -9.43
C PRO A 17 -17.03 -12.10 -10.80
N LYS A 18 -17.65 -11.58 -11.87
CA LYS A 18 -17.26 -11.85 -13.27
C LYS A 18 -16.03 -11.05 -13.72
N ILE A 19 -14.96 -11.15 -12.95
CA ILE A 19 -13.68 -10.45 -13.21
C ILE A 19 -12.63 -11.36 -13.85
N PHE A 20 -12.85 -12.67 -13.77
CA PHE A 20 -11.92 -13.69 -14.25
C PHE A 20 -12.20 -14.06 -15.70
N HIS A 21 -11.12 -14.25 -16.45
CA HIS A 21 -11.14 -14.54 -17.88
C HIS A 21 -10.31 -15.77 -18.21
N ASP A 22 -10.42 -16.26 -19.44
CA ASP A 22 -9.69 -17.45 -19.89
C ASP A 22 -8.18 -17.33 -19.68
N ARG A 23 -7.63 -16.11 -19.75
CA ARG A 23 -6.19 -15.88 -19.49
C ARG A 23 -5.82 -16.22 -18.04
N ASP A 24 -6.65 -15.91 -17.05
CA ASP A 24 -6.40 -16.28 -15.65
C ASP A 24 -6.31 -17.82 -15.51
N PHE A 25 -7.25 -18.53 -16.13
CA PHE A 25 -7.27 -19.99 -16.13
C PHE A 25 -6.07 -20.60 -16.90
N ILE A 26 -5.70 -20.03 -18.06
CA ILE A 26 -4.55 -20.50 -18.86
C ILE A 26 -3.25 -20.33 -18.07
N TYR A 27 -3.05 -19.20 -17.39
CA TYR A 27 -1.83 -18.96 -16.63
C TYR A 27 -1.75 -19.84 -15.38
N MET A 28 -2.87 -20.11 -14.70
CA MET A 28 -2.94 -21.12 -13.65
C MET A 28 -2.50 -22.51 -14.16
N LEU A 29 -2.95 -22.93 -15.36
CA LEU A 29 -2.50 -24.19 -15.95
C LEU A 29 -1.01 -24.18 -16.32
N ARG A 30 -0.47 -23.04 -16.79
CA ARG A 30 0.97 -22.90 -17.10
C ARG A 30 1.83 -23.03 -15.86
N GLU A 31 1.41 -22.41 -14.76
CA GLU A 31 2.06 -22.48 -13.46
C GLU A 31 2.08 -23.92 -12.93
N LEU A 32 0.91 -24.58 -12.88
CA LEU A 32 0.81 -26.00 -12.49
C LEU A 32 1.70 -26.91 -13.34
N ARG A 33 1.72 -26.69 -14.67
CA ARG A 33 2.58 -27.46 -15.58
C ARG A 33 4.06 -27.24 -15.28
N PHE A 34 4.46 -26.03 -14.89
CA PHE A 34 5.85 -25.73 -14.56
C PHE A 34 6.28 -26.45 -13.29
N GLU A 35 5.48 -26.39 -12.22
CA GLU A 35 5.78 -27.09 -10.96
C GLU A 35 5.90 -28.61 -11.13
N LEU A 36 5.13 -29.20 -12.04
CA LEU A 36 5.25 -30.62 -12.37
C LEU A 36 6.58 -30.96 -13.04
N ARG A 37 7.15 -30.04 -13.85
CA ARG A 37 8.42 -30.25 -14.55
C ARG A 37 9.64 -30.07 -13.66
N THR A 38 9.59 -29.16 -12.69
CA THR A 38 10.70 -28.95 -11.74
C THR A 38 10.88 -30.14 -10.80
N ASN A 39 9.85 -30.97 -10.61
CA ASN A 39 9.89 -32.13 -9.72
C ASN A 39 10.29 -33.45 -10.40
N LEU A 40 10.51 -33.47 -11.73
CA LEU A 40 10.82 -34.67 -12.50
C LEU A 40 12.02 -34.42 -13.43
N THR A 41 13.12 -35.16 -13.22
CA THR A 41 14.34 -35.09 -14.04
C THR A 41 14.32 -35.98 -15.28
N ASN A 42 13.24 -36.70 -15.58
CA ASN A 42 13.17 -37.66 -16.69
C ASN A 42 12.00 -37.35 -17.64
N GLU A 43 12.21 -37.63 -18.92
CA GLU A 43 11.36 -37.24 -20.07
C GLU A 43 9.96 -37.91 -20.14
N ASP A 44 9.59 -38.73 -19.16
CA ASP A 44 8.26 -39.35 -19.09
C ASP A 44 7.35 -38.60 -18.12
N VAL A 45 6.69 -37.54 -18.61
CA VAL A 45 5.73 -36.75 -17.83
C VAL A 45 4.46 -37.56 -17.58
N VAL A 46 4.40 -38.28 -16.47
CA VAL A 46 3.12 -38.77 -15.94
C VAL A 46 2.43 -37.59 -15.27
N LEU A 47 1.34 -37.09 -15.86
CA LEU A 47 0.49 -35.97 -15.39
C LEU A 47 -0.23 -36.25 -14.05
N ASP A 48 0.10 -37.31 -13.32
CA ASP A 48 -0.79 -37.92 -12.32
C ASP A 48 -0.71 -37.40 -10.89
N THR A 49 0.18 -36.47 -10.53
CA THR A 49 0.15 -35.96 -9.14
C THR A 49 0.35 -34.45 -9.05
N ILE A 50 -0.59 -33.68 -9.61
CA ILE A 50 -0.89 -32.35 -9.05
C ILE A 50 -1.15 -32.55 -7.55
N ARG A 51 -0.49 -31.77 -6.69
CA ARG A 51 -0.71 -31.78 -5.24
C ARG A 51 -1.81 -30.78 -4.87
N PRO A 52 -2.59 -31.03 -3.81
CA PRO A 52 -3.55 -30.07 -3.25
C PRO A 52 -2.93 -28.68 -3.01
N GLU A 53 -1.72 -28.64 -2.48
CA GLU A 53 -0.99 -27.41 -2.18
C GLU A 53 -0.61 -26.64 -3.45
N SER A 54 -0.16 -27.34 -4.50
CA SER A 54 0.13 -26.75 -5.81
C SER A 54 -1.12 -26.15 -6.46
N LEU A 55 -2.26 -26.83 -6.36
CA LEU A 55 -3.52 -26.29 -6.88
C LEU A 55 -3.94 -25.04 -6.13
N LEU A 56 -3.86 -25.06 -4.80
CA LEU A 56 -4.17 -23.88 -3.99
C LEU A 56 -3.25 -22.71 -4.37
N HIS A 57 -1.94 -22.93 -4.45
CA HIS A 57 -0.98 -21.88 -4.82
C HIS A 57 -1.25 -21.29 -6.21
N ALA A 58 -1.54 -22.15 -7.21
CA ALA A 58 -1.87 -21.67 -8.55
C ALA A 58 -3.19 -20.88 -8.59
N LEU A 59 -4.18 -21.24 -7.77
CA LEU A 59 -5.41 -20.47 -7.61
C LEU A 59 -5.13 -19.13 -6.92
N GLU A 60 -4.34 -19.14 -5.84
CA GLU A 60 -3.89 -17.95 -5.11
C GLU A 60 -3.12 -16.98 -6.01
N ASN A 61 -2.32 -17.46 -6.96
CA ASN A 61 -1.61 -16.57 -7.86
C ASN A 61 -2.52 -16.01 -8.95
N ASN A 62 -3.47 -16.78 -9.47
CA ASN A 62 -4.16 -16.42 -10.71
C ASN A 62 -5.58 -15.92 -10.56
N PHE A 63 -6.26 -16.25 -9.45
CA PHE A 63 -7.66 -15.91 -9.18
C PHE A 63 -7.79 -14.90 -8.03
N ASN A 64 -7.00 -13.83 -8.09
CA ASN A 64 -7.00 -12.72 -7.14
C ASN A 64 -7.91 -11.55 -7.56
N GLY A 65 -8.01 -10.54 -6.70
CA GLY A 65 -8.88 -9.37 -6.91
C GLY A 65 -10.30 -9.54 -6.33
N ILE A 66 -10.50 -10.60 -5.53
CA ILE A 66 -11.71 -10.90 -4.78
C ILE A 66 -11.41 -10.96 -3.29
N ASN A 67 -12.44 -10.84 -2.45
CA ASN A 67 -12.26 -10.95 -1.00
C ASN A 67 -12.03 -12.40 -0.55
N GLY A 68 -11.53 -12.58 0.68
CA GLY A 68 -11.18 -13.90 1.20
C GLY A 68 -12.33 -14.92 1.20
N LYS A 69 -13.57 -14.50 1.50
CA LYS A 69 -14.74 -15.41 1.49
C LYS A 69 -15.06 -15.90 0.07
N GLN A 70 -14.97 -15.01 -0.91
CA GLN A 70 -15.15 -15.35 -2.31
C GLN A 70 -14.02 -16.28 -2.79
N PHE A 71 -12.78 -16.05 -2.35
CA PHE A 71 -11.64 -16.90 -2.69
C PHE A 71 -11.77 -18.31 -2.08
N GLU A 72 -12.20 -18.42 -0.82
CA GLU A 72 -12.52 -19.71 -0.19
C GLU A 72 -13.56 -20.48 -1.00
N LYS A 73 -14.63 -19.79 -1.41
CA LYS A 73 -15.68 -20.39 -2.25
C LYS A 73 -15.18 -20.84 -3.62
N LEU A 74 -14.33 -20.02 -4.25
CA LEU A 74 -13.70 -20.35 -5.53
C LEU A 74 -12.84 -21.61 -5.40
N THR A 75 -12.04 -21.68 -4.33
CA THR A 75 -11.21 -22.84 -4.01
C THR A 75 -12.06 -24.09 -3.80
N GLU A 76 -13.13 -24.00 -3.01
CA GLU A 76 -14.08 -25.11 -2.83
C GLU A 76 -14.63 -25.65 -4.16
N ILE A 77 -14.97 -24.77 -5.10
CA ILE A 77 -15.51 -25.16 -6.41
C ILE A 77 -14.48 -25.98 -7.20
N PHE A 78 -13.23 -25.51 -7.25
CA PHE A 78 -12.15 -26.22 -7.93
C PHE A 78 -11.83 -27.56 -7.26
N PHE A 79 -11.71 -27.59 -5.94
CA PHE A 79 -11.40 -28.80 -5.19
C PHE A 79 -12.50 -29.86 -5.34
N LYS A 80 -13.78 -29.48 -5.25
CA LYS A 80 -14.91 -30.40 -5.49
C LYS A 80 -14.86 -31.01 -6.90
N ALA A 81 -14.52 -30.21 -7.91
CA ALA A 81 -14.40 -30.70 -9.28
C ALA A 81 -13.25 -31.71 -9.45
N VAL A 82 -12.15 -31.57 -8.70
CA VAL A 82 -11.05 -32.54 -8.68
C VAL A 82 -11.43 -33.80 -7.89
N GLN A 83 -12.08 -33.62 -6.74
CA GLN A 83 -12.52 -34.70 -5.85
C GLN A 83 -13.51 -35.67 -6.50
N GLU A 84 -14.33 -35.20 -7.45
CA GLU A 84 -15.20 -36.06 -8.27
C GLU A 84 -14.46 -37.17 -9.02
N LYS A 85 -13.17 -36.99 -9.32
CA LYS A 85 -12.32 -38.04 -9.92
C LYS A 85 -11.26 -38.60 -8.97
N ARG A 86 -10.85 -37.83 -7.97
CA ARG A 86 -9.85 -38.22 -6.98
C ARG A 86 -10.35 -37.87 -5.57
N PRO A 87 -11.15 -38.74 -4.93
CA PRO A 87 -11.73 -38.45 -3.62
C PRO A 87 -10.71 -38.09 -2.54
N ASP A 88 -9.52 -38.70 -2.59
CA ASP A 88 -8.42 -38.45 -1.63
C ASP A 88 -7.68 -37.12 -1.86
N PHE A 89 -8.17 -36.25 -2.76
CA PHE A 89 -7.60 -34.94 -3.04
C PHE A 89 -8.06 -33.92 -1.99
N GLU A 90 -7.44 -33.97 -0.82
CA GLU A 90 -7.71 -33.05 0.29
C GLU A 90 -6.46 -32.24 0.66
N LEU A 91 -6.67 -30.96 1.00
CA LEU A 91 -5.61 -30.13 1.58
C LEU A 91 -5.20 -30.72 2.92
N SER A 92 -3.90 -30.99 3.08
CA SER A 92 -3.36 -31.48 4.35
C SER A 92 -3.49 -30.36 5.40
N LEU A 93 -4.56 -30.41 6.20
CA LEU A 93 -4.86 -29.47 7.28
C LEU A 93 -3.90 -29.67 8.47
N LYS A 94 -2.58 -29.50 8.28
CA LYS A 94 -1.69 -29.26 9.41
C LYS A 94 -1.97 -27.84 9.91
N LYS A 95 -3.03 -27.74 10.71
CA LYS A 95 -3.48 -26.54 11.43
C LYS A 95 -2.34 -26.04 12.33
N GLN A 96 -1.51 -25.14 11.83
CA GLN A 96 -0.95 -24.13 12.72
C GLN A 96 -2.09 -23.14 13.00
N GLN A 97 -2.41 -22.93 14.27
CA GLN A 97 -3.55 -22.11 14.71
C GLN A 97 -3.51 -20.64 14.23
N ASN A 98 -2.39 -20.23 13.62
CA ASN A 98 -2.14 -18.86 13.17
C ASN A 98 -2.01 -18.70 11.64
N ASP A 99 -2.21 -19.76 10.84
CA ASP A 99 -1.93 -19.67 9.41
C ASP A 99 -3.01 -18.86 8.65
N VAL A 100 -2.58 -17.80 7.98
CA VAL A 100 -3.46 -16.98 7.15
C VAL A 100 -3.69 -17.74 5.86
N ARG A 101 -4.82 -18.46 5.76
CA ARG A 101 -5.18 -19.27 4.57
C ARG A 101 -5.15 -18.53 3.23
N TYR A 102 -5.17 -17.20 3.26
CA TYR A 102 -5.05 -16.35 2.08
C TYR A 102 -4.29 -15.08 2.48
N ASP A 103 -2.97 -15.13 2.33
CA ASP A 103 -2.06 -14.00 2.59
C ASP A 103 -1.73 -13.30 1.26
N ILE A 104 -2.62 -12.39 0.84
CA ILE A 104 -2.49 -11.67 -0.43
C ILE A 104 -1.17 -10.89 -0.54
N ILE A 105 -0.61 -10.46 0.60
CA ILE A 105 0.64 -9.71 0.67
C ILE A 105 1.81 -10.64 0.36
N LYS A 106 1.84 -11.82 0.97
CA LYS A 106 2.85 -12.84 0.67
C LYS A 106 2.75 -13.30 -0.79
N ILE A 107 1.53 -13.57 -1.28
CA ILE A 107 1.31 -13.96 -2.69
C ILE A 107 1.85 -12.88 -3.63
N LEU A 108 1.55 -11.60 -3.37
CA LEU A 108 2.10 -10.50 -4.17
C LEU A 108 3.63 -10.44 -4.10
N GLN A 109 4.21 -10.56 -2.89
CA GLN A 109 5.66 -10.56 -2.71
C GLN A 109 6.35 -11.68 -3.48
N ASP A 110 5.85 -12.91 -3.35
CA ASP A 110 6.39 -14.08 -4.04
C ASP A 110 6.27 -13.90 -5.56
N SER A 111 5.15 -13.35 -6.01
CA SER A 111 4.92 -13.03 -7.42
C SER A 111 5.84 -11.94 -7.98
N MET A 112 6.26 -10.99 -7.13
CA MET A 112 7.23 -9.95 -7.49
C MET A 112 8.66 -10.51 -7.56
N LYS A 113 8.97 -11.50 -6.73
CA LYS A 113 10.30 -12.15 -6.61
C LYS A 113 10.54 -13.33 -7.55
N LEU A 114 9.58 -13.68 -8.41
CA LEU A 114 9.73 -14.77 -9.39
C LEU A 114 11.03 -14.68 -10.18
N GLU A 115 11.73 -15.80 -10.32
CA GLU A 115 12.95 -15.88 -11.12
C GLU A 115 12.66 -15.57 -12.60
N SER A 116 13.68 -15.12 -13.34
CA SER A 116 13.53 -14.73 -14.76
C SER A 116 12.90 -15.83 -15.62
N MET A 117 13.24 -17.12 -15.39
CA MET A 117 12.64 -18.23 -16.14
C MET A 117 11.14 -18.39 -15.84
N GLN A 118 10.77 -18.43 -14.56
CA GLN A 118 9.38 -18.58 -14.11
C GLN A 118 8.52 -17.43 -14.63
N ARG A 119 9.05 -16.20 -14.49
CA ARG A 119 8.43 -14.96 -14.94
C ARG A 119 8.09 -14.99 -16.43
N ARG A 120 8.98 -15.52 -17.28
CA ARG A 120 8.73 -15.68 -18.71
C ARG A 120 7.65 -16.71 -19.04
N LEU A 121 7.51 -17.75 -18.23
CA LEU A 121 6.61 -18.87 -18.53
C LEU A 121 5.18 -18.62 -18.04
N TYR A 122 5.03 -18.08 -16.83
CA TYR A 122 3.73 -17.86 -16.20
C TYR A 122 3.64 -16.58 -15.35
N GLY A 123 4.68 -15.74 -15.30
CA GLY A 123 4.60 -14.45 -14.61
C GLY A 123 3.87 -13.38 -15.42
N ARG A 124 3.10 -12.51 -14.75
CA ARG A 124 2.03 -11.74 -15.42
C ARG A 124 1.94 -10.22 -15.38
N TYR A 125 2.86 -9.40 -14.89
CA TYR A 125 2.52 -7.98 -14.59
C TYR A 125 1.29 -7.80 -13.66
N LYS A 126 1.31 -6.73 -12.88
CA LYS A 126 0.48 -6.62 -11.69
C LYS A 126 -0.54 -5.51 -11.91
N LEU A 127 -1.79 -5.78 -11.55
CA LEU A 127 -2.82 -4.77 -11.44
C LEU A 127 -3.19 -4.66 -9.96
N ILE A 128 -2.79 -3.55 -9.33
CA ILE A 128 -3.15 -3.22 -7.96
C ILE A 128 -4.48 -2.47 -8.00
N ILE A 129 -5.49 -3.08 -7.40
CA ILE A 129 -6.80 -2.48 -7.15
C ILE A 129 -6.73 -1.93 -5.74
N ASP A 130 -6.63 -0.61 -5.63
CA ASP A 130 -6.60 0.09 -4.35
C ASP A 130 -8.02 0.24 -3.83
N GLU A 131 -8.31 -0.35 -2.68
CA GLU A 131 -9.61 -0.20 -2.02
C GLU A 131 -9.73 1.17 -1.31
N SER A 132 -8.66 1.97 -1.27
CA SER A 132 -8.70 3.35 -0.80
C SER A 132 -8.75 4.36 -1.95
N ASP A 133 -9.19 5.58 -1.64
CA ASP A 133 -9.22 6.71 -2.59
C ASP A 133 -7.95 7.59 -2.51
N ASP A 134 -6.95 7.21 -1.70
CA ASP A 134 -5.78 8.04 -1.35
C ASP A 134 -4.43 7.39 -1.69
N GLU A 135 -4.41 6.48 -2.67
CA GLU A 135 -3.23 5.70 -3.06
C GLU A 135 -2.58 4.96 -1.86
N SER A 136 -3.36 4.56 -0.85
CA SER A 136 -2.82 3.92 0.36
C SER A 136 -2.13 2.62 0.02
N ALA A 137 -2.66 1.84 -0.94
CA ALA A 137 -2.00 0.61 -1.35
C ALA A 137 -0.59 0.90 -1.89
N VAL A 138 -0.42 1.93 -2.72
CA VAL A 138 0.90 2.31 -3.26
C VAL A 138 1.89 2.62 -2.14
N ARG A 139 1.49 3.43 -1.15
CA ARG A 139 2.36 3.74 -0.01
C ARG A 139 2.75 2.49 0.76
N LEU A 140 1.78 1.60 1.01
CA LEU A 140 1.99 0.36 1.75
C LEU A 140 2.94 -0.59 1.01
N LEU A 141 2.89 -0.65 -0.32
CA LEU A 141 3.81 -1.48 -1.13
C LEU A 141 5.27 -1.06 -0.93
N PHE A 142 5.55 0.24 -0.83
CA PHE A 142 6.89 0.75 -0.52
C PHE A 142 7.26 0.55 0.95
N GLN A 143 6.37 0.90 1.87
CA GLN A 143 6.63 0.77 3.32
C GLN A 143 6.91 -0.68 3.75
N THR A 144 6.28 -1.65 3.10
CA THR A 144 6.48 -3.07 3.40
C THR A 144 7.61 -3.73 2.59
N GLY A 145 8.33 -2.97 1.76
CA GLY A 145 9.42 -3.46 0.94
C GLY A 145 9.01 -4.47 -0.14
N ILE A 146 7.72 -4.49 -0.51
CA ILE A 146 7.24 -5.30 -1.65
C ILE A 146 7.82 -4.74 -2.95
N ILE A 147 7.90 -3.42 -3.01
CA ILE A 147 8.50 -2.67 -4.10
C ILE A 147 9.72 -1.92 -3.54
N ASP A 148 10.86 -2.07 -4.20
CA ASP A 148 12.07 -1.32 -3.88
C ASP A 148 12.01 0.09 -4.53
N PRO A 149 12.06 1.18 -3.75
CA PRO A 149 12.12 2.54 -4.27
C PRO A 149 13.27 2.79 -5.26
N ASN A 150 14.42 2.14 -5.07
CA ASN A 150 15.61 2.36 -5.90
C ASN A 150 15.52 1.67 -7.27
N GLN A 151 14.72 0.61 -7.37
CA GLN A 151 14.53 -0.18 -8.58
C GLN A 151 13.20 0.11 -9.28
N THR A 152 12.42 1.08 -8.78
CA THR A 152 11.08 1.36 -9.29
C THR A 152 10.92 2.82 -9.70
N GLU A 153 10.55 3.03 -10.95
CA GLU A 153 10.19 4.34 -11.47
C GLU A 153 8.67 4.51 -11.38
N ILE A 154 8.20 5.63 -10.80
CA ILE A 154 6.76 5.89 -10.67
C ILE A 154 6.31 6.90 -11.74
N PHE A 155 5.39 6.49 -12.59
CA PHE A 155 4.76 7.34 -13.58
C PHE A 155 3.38 7.77 -13.08
N ARG A 156 3.24 9.06 -12.79
CA ARG A 156 1.98 9.72 -12.45
C ARG A 156 1.57 10.65 -13.57
N MET A 157 0.38 10.41 -14.10
CA MET A 157 -0.25 11.30 -15.06
C MET A 157 -1.32 12.16 -14.37
N SER A 158 -1.39 13.41 -14.78
CA SER A 158 -2.26 14.43 -14.20
C SER A 158 -3.58 14.50 -14.95
N ASP A 159 -4.68 14.69 -14.23
CA ASP A 159 -6.01 14.90 -14.83
C ASP A 159 -6.34 16.39 -15.04
N PHE A 160 -5.39 17.30 -14.79
CA PHE A 160 -5.59 18.71 -15.10
C PHE A 160 -5.76 18.90 -16.61
N SER A 161 -6.72 19.74 -17.02
CA SER A 161 -7.08 19.97 -18.42
C SER A 161 -5.88 20.36 -19.31
N ASP A 162 -4.95 21.13 -18.75
CA ASP A 162 -3.76 21.62 -19.45
C ASP A 162 -2.75 20.49 -19.70
N ASP A 163 -2.72 19.48 -18.82
CA ASP A 163 -1.87 18.30 -18.92
C ASP A 163 -2.49 17.19 -19.78
N ILE A 164 -3.82 17.18 -19.95
CA ILE A 164 -4.52 16.19 -20.77
C ILE A 164 -4.14 16.35 -22.24
N ASN A 165 -4.07 17.59 -22.72
CA ASN A 165 -3.81 17.91 -24.12
C ASN A 165 -2.32 17.90 -24.51
N ASN A 166 -1.42 17.62 -23.55
CA ASN A 166 0.01 17.66 -23.79
C ASN A 166 0.54 16.30 -24.27
N GLU A 167 0.44 16.05 -25.57
CA GLU A 167 0.97 14.84 -26.20
C GLU A 167 2.49 14.68 -26.07
N LEU A 168 3.24 15.79 -25.94
CA LEU A 168 4.69 15.73 -25.73
C LEU A 168 5.01 15.02 -24.40
N ARG A 169 4.24 15.30 -23.36
CA ARG A 169 4.38 14.63 -22.05
C ARG A 169 4.11 13.13 -22.13
N ASN A 170 3.13 12.71 -22.95
CA ASN A 170 2.88 11.28 -23.19
C ASN A 170 4.10 10.62 -23.86
N VAL A 171 4.67 11.27 -24.87
CA VAL A 171 5.85 10.79 -25.59
C VAL A 171 7.08 10.72 -24.68
N GLU A 172 7.29 11.72 -23.82
CA GLU A 172 8.36 11.72 -22.82
C GLU A 172 8.22 10.54 -21.85
N ILE A 173 7.03 10.37 -21.26
CA ILE A 173 6.75 9.27 -20.34
C ILE A 173 6.98 7.91 -21.01
N LEU A 174 6.48 7.72 -22.23
CA LEU A 174 6.69 6.48 -22.99
C LEU A 174 8.16 6.23 -23.34
N SER A 175 8.93 7.29 -23.61
CA SER A 175 10.37 7.20 -23.86
C SER A 175 11.13 6.77 -22.60
N THR A 176 10.73 7.26 -21.43
CA THR A 176 11.30 6.82 -20.15
C THR A 176 10.88 5.39 -19.81
N ILE A 177 9.63 5.00 -20.06
CA ILE A 177 9.16 3.61 -19.91
C ILE A 177 9.98 2.67 -20.79
N LYS A 178 10.25 3.04 -22.05
CA LYS A 178 11.15 2.30 -22.94
C LYS A 178 12.53 2.08 -22.28
N LEU A 179 13.13 3.12 -21.71
CA LEU A 179 14.42 2.99 -21.01
C LEU A 179 14.33 2.05 -19.80
N CYS A 180 13.26 2.12 -19.01
CA CYS A 180 13.00 1.20 -17.90
C CYS A 180 12.88 -0.26 -18.39
N MET A 181 12.20 -0.49 -19.52
CA MET A 181 12.11 -1.81 -20.15
C MET A 181 13.47 -2.37 -20.56
N GLU A 182 14.33 -1.54 -21.16
CA GLU A 182 15.67 -1.92 -21.61
C GLU A 182 16.62 -2.19 -20.43
N THR A 183 16.49 -1.41 -19.35
CA THR A 183 17.36 -1.49 -18.16
C THR A 183 16.86 -2.49 -17.10
N GLY A 184 15.62 -2.94 -17.19
CA GLY A 184 15.02 -3.88 -16.23
C GLY A 184 14.49 -3.25 -14.96
N LYS A 185 14.31 -1.92 -14.92
CA LYS A 185 13.65 -1.24 -13.79
C LYS A 185 12.17 -1.59 -13.75
N THR A 186 11.61 -1.72 -12.55
CA THR A 186 10.16 -1.84 -12.35
C THR A 186 9.49 -0.51 -12.65
N ILE A 187 8.32 -0.52 -13.28
CA ILE A 187 7.50 0.66 -13.46
C ILE A 187 6.22 0.54 -12.62
N LEU A 188 5.90 1.59 -11.89
CA LEU A 188 4.61 1.75 -11.21
C LEU A 188 3.83 2.84 -11.92
N MET A 189 2.69 2.48 -12.49
CA MET A 189 1.88 3.33 -13.33
C MET A 189 0.60 3.72 -12.59
N VAL A 190 0.49 4.99 -12.19
CA VAL A 190 -0.64 5.56 -11.46
C VAL A 190 -1.36 6.56 -12.35
N ASN A 191 -2.67 6.38 -12.52
CA ASN A 191 -3.52 7.22 -13.37
C ASN A 191 -3.02 7.35 -14.84
N THR A 192 -2.56 6.26 -15.43
CA THR A 192 -1.89 6.26 -16.76
C THR A 192 -2.77 5.77 -17.91
N GLY A 193 -4.11 5.78 -17.75
CA GLY A 193 -5.05 5.20 -18.72
C GLY A 193 -4.82 5.67 -20.16
N ARG A 194 -4.43 6.94 -20.33
CA ARG A 194 -4.15 7.59 -21.63
C ARG A 194 -3.08 6.88 -22.47
N ILE A 195 -2.08 6.26 -21.84
CA ILE A 195 -0.97 5.60 -22.53
C ILE A 195 -1.07 4.08 -22.55
N HIS A 196 -2.14 3.50 -22.01
CA HIS A 196 -2.31 2.05 -22.00
C HIS A 196 -2.40 1.45 -23.40
N GLY A 197 -3.00 2.17 -24.35
CA GLY A 197 -3.04 1.76 -25.75
C GLY A 197 -1.65 1.64 -26.39
N SER A 198 -0.73 2.53 -26.03
CA SER A 198 0.66 2.50 -26.51
C SER A 198 1.47 1.30 -26.02
N LEU A 199 1.06 0.71 -24.89
CA LEU A 199 1.72 -0.42 -24.23
C LEU A 199 0.97 -1.73 -24.44
N TYR A 200 0.04 -1.78 -25.39
CA TYR A 200 -0.85 -2.92 -25.60
C TYR A 200 -0.11 -4.25 -25.78
N ASP A 201 0.93 -4.30 -26.62
CA ASP A 201 1.71 -5.53 -26.83
C ASP A 201 2.54 -5.91 -25.60
N VAL A 202 3.03 -4.91 -24.86
CA VAL A 202 3.74 -5.12 -23.59
C VAL A 202 2.81 -5.78 -22.58
N PHE A 203 1.63 -5.21 -22.34
CA PHE A 203 0.63 -5.75 -21.42
C PHE A 203 0.13 -7.13 -21.84
N ASN A 204 0.06 -7.40 -23.14
CA ASN A 204 -0.26 -8.73 -23.63
C ASN A 204 0.86 -9.76 -23.47
N GLN A 205 2.07 -9.32 -23.12
CA GLN A 205 3.28 -10.13 -23.19
C GLN A 205 3.47 -10.76 -24.59
N ASN A 206 3.10 -10.00 -25.62
CA ASN A 206 3.29 -10.37 -27.03
C ASN A 206 4.74 -10.14 -27.43
N PHE A 207 5.62 -11.04 -26.98
CA PHE A 207 7.04 -10.90 -27.20
C PHE A 207 7.54 -11.68 -28.41
N SER A 208 8.46 -11.07 -29.17
CA SER A 208 9.27 -11.74 -30.18
C SER A 208 10.67 -12.01 -29.63
N ILE A 209 11.22 -13.19 -29.94
CA ILE A 209 12.58 -13.55 -29.54
C ILE A 209 13.47 -13.46 -30.77
N MET A 210 14.48 -12.61 -30.72
CA MET A 210 15.49 -12.54 -31.78
C MET A 210 16.83 -13.01 -31.22
N ALA A 211 17.46 -13.94 -31.94
CA ALA A 211 18.83 -14.34 -31.66
C ALA A 211 19.77 -13.28 -32.24
N THR A 212 20.49 -12.58 -31.37
CA THR A 212 21.56 -11.65 -31.78
C THR A 212 22.88 -12.24 -31.29
N GLY A 213 23.59 -12.92 -32.20
CA GLY A 213 24.79 -13.71 -31.87
C GLY A 213 24.46 -14.86 -30.90
N ASN A 214 25.22 -14.98 -29.80
CA ASN A 214 24.98 -15.98 -28.75
C ASN A 214 23.91 -15.59 -27.72
N THR A 215 23.32 -14.39 -27.83
CA THR A 215 22.34 -13.89 -26.86
C THR A 215 20.94 -13.84 -27.48
N ARG A 216 19.94 -14.35 -26.76
CA ARG A 216 18.52 -14.21 -27.14
C ARG A 216 17.97 -12.96 -26.46
N LYS A 217 17.49 -12.01 -27.26
CA LYS A 217 16.82 -10.81 -26.76
C LYS A 217 15.32 -10.91 -27.00
N ILE A 218 14.56 -10.44 -26.03
CA ILE A 218 13.10 -10.39 -26.06
C ILE A 218 12.70 -8.98 -26.48
N PHE A 219 11.80 -8.86 -27.43
CA PHE A 219 11.32 -7.58 -27.93
C PHE A 219 9.80 -7.49 -27.79
N SER A 220 9.31 -6.27 -27.52
CA SER A 220 7.89 -5.92 -27.55
C SER A 220 7.70 -4.63 -28.33
N LYS A 221 6.56 -4.50 -29.00
CA LYS A 221 6.18 -3.27 -29.67
C LYS A 221 5.66 -2.24 -28.67
N VAL A 222 6.09 -0.99 -28.83
CA VAL A 222 5.58 0.17 -28.08
C VAL A 222 5.26 1.27 -29.08
N ALA A 223 4.06 1.85 -29.00
CA ALA A 223 3.68 3.00 -29.83
C ALA A 223 4.08 4.30 -29.13
N ILE A 224 4.99 5.06 -29.74
CA ILE A 224 5.47 6.36 -29.24
C ILE A 224 5.15 7.42 -30.28
N GLY A 225 4.19 8.29 -29.97
CA GLY A 225 3.62 9.23 -30.93
C GLY A 225 3.00 8.48 -32.12
N SER A 226 3.42 8.83 -33.33
CA SER A 226 2.94 8.19 -34.57
C SER A 226 3.72 6.94 -35.00
N LYS A 227 4.74 6.52 -34.23
CA LYS A 227 5.62 5.40 -34.60
C LYS A 227 5.45 4.23 -33.64
N THR A 228 5.50 3.02 -34.18
CA THR A 228 5.67 1.80 -33.36
C THR A 228 7.13 1.38 -33.41
N VAL A 229 7.72 1.16 -32.23
CA VAL A 229 9.14 0.82 -32.07
C VAL A 229 9.26 -0.54 -31.38
N ASP A 230 10.19 -1.36 -31.84
CA ASP A 230 10.56 -2.61 -31.16
C ASP A 230 11.51 -2.28 -29.99
N VAL A 231 11.07 -2.58 -28.78
CA VAL A 231 11.78 -2.29 -27.54
C VAL A 231 12.28 -3.59 -26.93
N VAL A 232 13.56 -3.62 -26.55
CA VAL A 232 14.12 -4.76 -25.81
C VAL A 232 13.50 -4.81 -24.42
N VAL A 233 12.96 -5.96 -24.04
CA VAL A 233 12.41 -6.20 -22.71
C VAL A 233 13.43 -6.99 -21.91
N ASN A 234 13.96 -6.36 -20.87
CA ASN A 234 14.85 -7.01 -19.92
C ASN A 234 14.08 -8.07 -19.11
N ASP A 235 14.73 -9.19 -18.79
CA ASP A 235 14.14 -10.29 -18.02
C ASP A 235 13.64 -9.87 -16.62
N ASN A 236 14.26 -8.85 -16.02
CA ASN A 236 13.90 -8.36 -14.68
C ASN A 236 12.79 -7.31 -14.70
N PHE A 237 12.46 -6.76 -15.87
CA PHE A 237 11.44 -5.72 -16.02
C PHE A 237 10.08 -6.18 -15.46
N GLN A 238 9.46 -5.32 -14.65
CA GLN A 238 8.09 -5.49 -14.17
C GLN A 238 7.27 -4.24 -14.43
N CYS A 239 5.99 -4.46 -14.70
CA CYS A 239 4.99 -3.43 -14.77
C CYS A 239 3.94 -3.69 -13.69
N ILE A 240 3.65 -2.62 -12.94
CA ILE A 240 2.58 -2.55 -11.95
C ILE A 240 1.67 -1.41 -12.38
N VAL A 241 0.42 -1.73 -12.69
CA VAL A 241 -0.63 -0.75 -12.94
C VAL A 241 -1.44 -0.60 -11.65
N HIS A 242 -1.58 0.64 -11.18
CA HIS A 242 -2.45 0.98 -10.07
C HIS A 242 -3.75 1.57 -10.62
N ILE A 243 -4.87 1.15 -10.04
CA ILE A 243 -6.20 1.67 -10.29
C ILE A 243 -6.96 1.76 -8.97
N ASN A 244 -7.88 2.70 -8.88
CA ASN A 244 -8.77 2.79 -7.74
C ASN A 244 -9.94 1.80 -7.86
N ARG A 245 -10.52 1.39 -6.74
CA ARG A 245 -11.66 0.47 -6.73
C ARG A 245 -12.87 0.99 -7.50
N HIS A 246 -13.10 2.29 -7.50
CA HIS A 246 -14.23 2.90 -8.21
C HIS A 246 -14.06 2.83 -9.73
N GLU A 247 -12.83 2.98 -10.25
CA GLU A 247 -12.49 2.86 -11.68
C GLU A 247 -12.58 1.42 -12.20
N PHE A 248 -12.40 0.43 -11.31
CA PHE A 248 -12.35 -0.98 -11.68
C PHE A 248 -13.57 -1.45 -12.48
N ASN A 249 -14.75 -0.91 -12.20
CA ASN A 249 -15.99 -1.29 -12.88
C ASN A 249 -16.09 -0.75 -14.31
N ASP A 250 -15.41 0.37 -14.61
CA ASP A 250 -15.44 1.03 -15.91
C ASP A 250 -14.37 0.47 -16.87
N ILE A 251 -13.37 -0.23 -16.32
CA ILE A 251 -12.29 -0.81 -17.11
C ILE A 251 -12.77 -2.03 -17.87
N LEU A 252 -12.46 -2.05 -19.16
CA LEU A 252 -12.81 -3.14 -20.05
C LEU A 252 -12.19 -4.47 -19.60
N ALA A 253 -13.04 -5.50 -19.49
CA ALA A 253 -12.67 -6.88 -19.18
C ALA A 253 -11.41 -7.41 -19.91
N PRO A 254 -11.24 -7.19 -21.24
CA PRO A 254 -10.02 -7.55 -21.95
C PRO A 254 -8.75 -6.97 -21.34
N PHE A 255 -8.77 -5.73 -20.84
CA PHE A 255 -7.61 -5.11 -20.17
C PHE A 255 -7.30 -5.81 -18.86
N LEU A 256 -8.30 -6.01 -18.00
CA LEU A 256 -8.15 -6.71 -16.71
C LEU A 256 -7.61 -8.14 -16.87
N SER A 257 -7.98 -8.82 -17.96
CA SER A 257 -7.52 -10.18 -18.23
C SER A 257 -6.00 -10.29 -18.41
N ARG A 258 -5.33 -9.20 -18.80
CA ARG A 258 -3.89 -9.17 -19.11
C ARG A 258 -3.01 -9.23 -17.89
N PHE A 259 -3.51 -8.78 -16.74
CA PHE A 259 -2.76 -8.62 -15.52
C PHE A 259 -3.15 -9.65 -14.46
N GLN A 260 -2.19 -9.96 -13.60
CA GLN A 260 -2.45 -10.59 -12.32
C GLN A 260 -2.99 -9.52 -11.36
N LYS A 261 -4.22 -9.72 -10.88
CA LYS A 261 -4.97 -8.73 -10.08
C LYS A 261 -4.59 -8.86 -8.62
N PHE A 262 -4.57 -7.76 -7.87
CA PHE A 262 -4.40 -7.75 -6.42
C PHE A 262 -5.26 -6.65 -5.84
N SER A 263 -6.31 -7.01 -5.10
CA SER A 263 -7.10 -6.05 -4.32
C SER A 263 -6.44 -5.88 -2.97
N LEU A 264 -6.03 -4.64 -2.67
CA LEU A 264 -5.26 -4.31 -1.49
C LEU A 264 -6.01 -3.23 -0.70
N SER A 265 -6.27 -3.50 0.57
CA SER A 265 -6.76 -2.53 1.53
C SER A 265 -5.82 -2.42 2.72
N ILE A 266 -5.82 -1.29 3.42
CA ILE A 266 -5.06 -1.15 4.67
C ILE A 266 -5.49 -2.17 5.73
N VAL A 267 -6.76 -2.60 5.66
CA VAL A 267 -7.32 -3.63 6.53
C VAL A 267 -6.64 -4.97 6.28
N ASP A 268 -6.39 -5.33 5.01
CA ASP A 268 -5.67 -6.58 4.69
C ASP A 268 -4.26 -6.57 5.27
N PHE A 269 -3.53 -5.47 5.12
CA PHE A 269 -2.22 -5.28 5.73
C PHE A 269 -2.26 -5.42 7.25
N TYR A 270 -3.20 -4.74 7.91
CA TYR A 270 -3.38 -4.87 9.35
C TYR A 270 -3.72 -6.30 9.76
N ARG A 271 -4.69 -6.95 9.13
CA ARG A 271 -5.15 -8.29 9.53
C ARG A 271 -4.07 -9.36 9.31
N ILE A 272 -3.29 -9.25 8.25
CA ILE A 272 -2.17 -10.18 7.98
C ILE A 272 -1.06 -9.99 9.02
N GLN A 273 -0.64 -8.75 9.28
CA GLN A 273 0.39 -8.48 10.29
C GLN A 273 -0.08 -8.80 11.70
N PHE A 274 -1.34 -8.49 12.04
CA PHE A 274 -1.97 -8.82 13.31
C PHE A 274 -1.89 -10.33 13.61
N LYS A 275 -2.18 -11.19 12.61
CA LYS A 275 -2.12 -12.65 12.78
C LYS A 275 -0.70 -13.18 13.01
N ARG A 276 0.33 -12.41 12.65
CA ARG A 276 1.74 -12.75 12.88
C ARG A 276 2.24 -12.34 14.27
N LEU A 277 1.48 -11.55 15.03
CA LEU A 277 1.79 -11.18 16.41
C LEU A 277 1.66 -12.38 17.35
N SER A 278 2.30 -12.32 18.52
CA SER A 278 2.10 -13.29 19.59
C SER A 278 0.66 -13.24 20.15
N SER A 279 0.19 -14.33 20.77
CA SER A 279 -1.18 -14.41 21.30
C SER A 279 -1.49 -13.33 22.35
N GLU A 280 -0.50 -12.94 23.16
CA GLU A 280 -0.64 -11.87 24.15
C GLU A 280 -0.82 -10.50 23.48
N GLU A 281 -0.02 -10.21 22.46
CA GLU A 281 -0.10 -8.97 21.68
C GLU A 281 -1.40 -8.88 20.88
N GLN A 282 -1.86 -9.99 20.31
CA GLN A 282 -3.16 -10.05 19.65
C GLN A 282 -4.30 -9.70 20.61
N ASN A 283 -4.26 -10.17 21.86
CA ASN A 283 -5.26 -9.83 22.87
C ASN A 283 -5.24 -8.34 23.23
N ILE A 284 -4.04 -7.76 23.39
CA ILE A 284 -3.87 -6.33 23.63
C ILE A 284 -4.47 -5.53 22.47
N MET A 285 -4.10 -5.88 21.24
CA MET A 285 -4.50 -5.15 20.04
C MET A 285 -6.00 -5.28 19.75
N ASN A 286 -6.61 -6.46 19.96
CA ASN A 286 -8.06 -6.64 19.89
C ASN A 286 -8.81 -5.75 20.89
N ASN A 287 -8.30 -5.62 22.12
CA ASN A 287 -8.91 -4.76 23.13
C ASN A 287 -8.79 -3.28 22.74
N VAL A 288 -7.64 -2.87 22.21
CA VAL A 288 -7.42 -1.52 21.67
C VAL A 288 -8.38 -1.23 20.52
N GLU A 289 -8.46 -2.13 19.52
CA GLU A 289 -9.36 -2.03 18.38
C GLU A 289 -10.82 -1.86 18.83
N ASN A 290 -11.32 -2.75 19.69
CA ASN A 290 -12.70 -2.70 20.18
C ASN A 290 -13.03 -1.41 20.95
N LYS A 291 -12.12 -0.94 21.80
CA LYS A 291 -12.30 0.32 22.55
C LYS A 291 -12.28 1.53 21.63
N MET A 292 -11.38 1.56 20.65
CA MET A 292 -11.31 2.67 19.69
C MET A 292 -12.51 2.69 18.74
N GLN A 293 -13.01 1.54 18.30
CA GLN A 293 -14.27 1.46 17.55
C GLN A 293 -15.46 1.97 18.39
N THR A 294 -15.51 1.60 19.67
CA THR A 294 -16.54 2.10 20.60
C THR A 294 -16.43 3.61 20.78
N PHE A 295 -15.20 4.13 20.92
CA PHE A 295 -14.94 5.57 21.01
C PHE A 295 -15.40 6.30 19.75
N ILE A 296 -15.02 5.84 18.55
CA ILE A 296 -15.43 6.45 17.28
C ILE A 296 -16.95 6.46 17.15
N LYS A 297 -17.61 5.35 17.50
CA LYS A 297 -19.07 5.24 17.47
C LYS A 297 -19.75 6.22 18.42
N HIS A 298 -19.21 6.40 19.63
CA HIS A 298 -19.75 7.32 20.62
C HIS A 298 -19.47 8.79 20.28
N PHE A 299 -18.23 9.09 19.89
CA PHE A 299 -17.81 10.44 19.48
C PHE A 299 -18.58 10.89 18.23
N GLY A 300 -18.74 9.99 17.25
CA GLY A 300 -19.45 10.20 16.00
C GLY A 300 -18.50 10.61 14.87
N GLN A 301 -18.58 9.92 13.74
CA GLN A 301 -17.70 10.13 12.58
C GLN A 301 -17.77 11.55 12.02
N GLN A 302 -18.95 12.18 12.06
CA GLN A 302 -19.16 13.55 11.58
C GLN A 302 -18.38 14.61 12.35
N TYR A 303 -17.87 14.28 13.53
CA TYR A 303 -17.11 15.19 14.39
C TYR A 303 -15.59 15.08 14.17
N LEU A 304 -15.14 14.10 13.40
CA LEU A 304 -13.74 13.80 13.08
C LEU A 304 -13.50 14.06 11.59
N CYS A 305 -12.75 15.11 11.28
CA CYS A 305 -12.53 15.57 9.92
C CYS A 305 -11.73 14.53 9.10
N GLY A 306 -12.29 14.09 7.97
CA GLY A 306 -11.62 13.14 7.08
C GLY A 306 -11.55 11.70 7.60
N LEU A 307 -12.25 11.38 8.70
CA LEU A 307 -12.32 10.01 9.20
C LEU A 307 -13.04 9.12 8.20
N ASN A 308 -12.34 8.08 7.74
CA ASN A 308 -12.89 7.00 6.93
C ASN A 308 -12.69 5.64 7.62
N ASP A 309 -13.28 4.59 7.04
CA ASP A 309 -13.21 3.22 7.58
C ASP A 309 -11.77 2.70 7.70
N ASN A 310 -10.85 3.24 6.89
CA ASN A 310 -9.43 2.88 6.86
C ASN A 310 -8.59 3.61 7.92
N THR A 311 -9.07 4.72 8.48
CA THR A 311 -8.25 5.60 9.35
C THR A 311 -7.84 4.90 10.65
N LEU A 312 -8.76 4.19 11.28
CA LEU A 312 -8.45 3.43 12.50
C LEU A 312 -7.42 2.33 12.22
N TYR A 313 -7.62 1.57 11.14
CA TYR A 313 -6.69 0.49 10.78
C TYR A 313 -5.33 1.00 10.35
N SER A 314 -5.24 2.19 9.74
CA SER A 314 -3.98 2.90 9.49
C SER A 314 -3.26 3.21 10.81
N CYS A 315 -3.98 3.71 11.82
CA CYS A 315 -3.41 3.97 13.14
C CYS A 315 -2.95 2.68 13.84
N LEU A 316 -3.74 1.61 13.79
CA LEU A 316 -3.40 0.30 14.37
C LEU A 316 -2.20 -0.33 13.66
N LEU A 317 -2.16 -0.26 12.33
CA LEU A 317 -1.04 -0.74 11.52
C LEU A 317 0.25 0.01 11.85
N SER A 318 0.18 1.32 12.08
CA SER A 318 1.36 2.14 12.45
C SER A 318 2.02 1.77 13.79
N VAL A 319 1.38 0.90 14.57
CA VAL A 319 1.84 0.42 15.87
C VAL A 319 2.43 -0.99 15.78
N ILE A 320 2.33 -1.65 14.63
CA ILE A 320 2.95 -2.95 14.39
C ILE A 320 4.29 -2.72 13.70
N GLU A 321 5.37 -3.14 14.34
CA GLU A 321 6.71 -3.16 13.74
C GLU A 321 6.94 -4.53 13.10
N THR A 322 7.65 -4.53 11.97
CA THR A 322 8.07 -5.76 11.29
C THR A 322 9.58 -5.73 11.19
N ASP A 323 10.25 -6.73 11.79
CA ASP A 323 11.71 -6.83 11.75
C ASP A 323 12.23 -7.33 10.38
N GLU A 324 13.55 -7.36 10.19
CA GLU A 324 14.19 -7.89 8.97
C GLU A 324 13.81 -9.36 8.70
N ASN A 325 13.57 -10.12 9.76
CA ASN A 325 13.12 -11.52 9.70
C ASN A 325 11.60 -11.66 9.49
N ARG A 326 10.88 -10.55 9.30
CA ARG A 326 9.43 -10.46 9.11
C ARG A 326 8.59 -10.94 10.29
N GLN A 327 9.17 -10.97 11.48
CA GLN A 327 8.44 -11.12 12.73
C GLN A 327 7.75 -9.79 13.05
N CYS A 328 6.48 -9.88 13.40
CA CYS A 328 5.70 -8.72 13.81
C CYS A 328 5.73 -8.61 15.33
N SER A 329 5.91 -7.40 15.83
CA SER A 329 5.80 -7.07 17.25
C SER A 329 5.07 -5.75 17.45
N ILE A 330 4.51 -5.53 18.63
CA ILE A 330 3.92 -4.23 18.96
C ILE A 330 5.04 -3.25 19.34
N LEU A 331 5.05 -2.12 18.62
CA LEU A 331 5.86 -0.93 18.83
C LEU A 331 6.16 -0.68 20.31
N ASN A 332 7.44 -0.46 20.63
CA ASN A 332 7.81 0.05 21.93
C ASN A 332 7.53 1.56 22.02
N ILE A 333 6.33 1.91 22.49
CA ILE A 333 5.87 3.30 22.61
C ILE A 333 6.88 4.21 23.31
N HIS A 334 7.62 3.71 24.30
CA HIS A 334 8.60 4.50 25.04
C HIS A 334 9.78 4.96 24.18
N GLN A 335 10.09 4.21 23.13
CA GLN A 335 11.19 4.48 22.20
C GLN A 335 10.68 5.10 20.91
N SER A 336 9.39 4.98 20.61
CA SER A 336 8.84 5.31 19.30
C SER A 336 7.89 6.51 19.36
N TYR A 337 8.50 7.70 19.45
CA TYR A 337 7.81 8.99 19.28
C TYR A 337 8.21 9.62 17.95
N SER A 338 7.20 10.03 17.17
CA SER A 338 7.36 10.88 16.00
C SER A 338 7.41 12.35 16.42
N GLN A 339 7.83 13.22 15.50
CA GLN A 339 7.84 14.66 15.75
C GLN A 339 6.46 15.21 16.16
N LEU A 340 5.40 14.60 15.62
CA LEU A 340 4.02 14.99 15.87
C LEU A 340 3.51 14.63 17.27
N ASN A 341 4.04 13.57 17.89
CA ASN A 341 3.48 13.04 19.14
C ASN A 341 4.38 13.29 20.36
N ILE A 342 5.55 13.91 20.20
CA ILE A 342 6.51 14.08 21.31
C ILE A 342 5.95 14.90 22.48
N LYS A 343 5.14 15.92 22.22
CA LYS A 343 4.45 16.70 23.28
C LYS A 343 3.39 15.86 24.00
N THR A 344 2.73 14.99 23.24
CA THR A 344 1.72 14.07 23.78
C THR A 344 2.33 12.91 24.57
N LYS A 345 3.67 12.78 24.61
CA LYS A 345 4.38 11.76 25.42
C LYS A 345 3.90 11.73 26.86
N ARG A 346 3.75 12.89 27.51
CA ARG A 346 3.27 12.97 28.90
C ARG A 346 1.87 12.38 29.08
N PHE A 347 0.99 12.62 28.12
CA PHE A 347 -0.35 12.04 28.11
C PHE A 347 -0.33 10.54 27.78
N ILE A 348 0.50 10.12 26.84
CA ILE A 348 0.61 8.72 26.41
C ILE A 348 1.18 7.85 27.53
N GLU A 349 2.18 8.35 28.27
CA GLU A 349 2.92 7.62 29.31
C GLU A 349 2.42 7.89 30.74
N GLU A 350 1.23 8.45 30.95
CA GLU A 350 0.74 8.77 32.31
C GLU A 350 0.69 7.52 33.23
N ASN A 351 0.57 6.31 32.65
CA ASN A 351 0.67 5.01 33.34
C ASN A 351 1.59 4.05 32.57
N PRO A 352 2.92 4.21 32.63
CA PRO A 352 3.85 3.54 31.72
C PRO A 352 3.90 2.02 31.91
N GLY A 353 3.57 1.52 33.10
CA GLY A 353 3.54 0.08 33.38
C GLY A 353 2.43 -0.70 32.66
N ASN A 354 1.44 -0.03 32.06
CA ASN A 354 0.35 -0.67 31.34
C ASN A 354 0.46 -0.40 29.83
N LYS A 355 1.17 -1.29 29.10
CA LYS A 355 1.37 -1.21 27.65
C LYS A 355 0.05 -0.98 26.89
N GLN A 356 -1.01 -1.69 27.27
CA GLN A 356 -2.33 -1.54 26.65
C GLN A 356 -2.92 -0.13 26.82
N GLN A 357 -2.81 0.47 28.01
CA GLN A 357 -3.29 1.84 28.22
C GLN A 357 -2.48 2.87 27.43
N CYS A 358 -1.16 2.71 27.38
CA CYS A 358 -0.31 3.59 26.57
C CYS A 358 -0.69 3.51 25.08
N LEU A 359 -0.93 2.30 24.56
CA LEU A 359 -1.40 2.09 23.17
C LEU A 359 -2.75 2.76 22.90
N LEU A 360 -3.70 2.60 23.82
CA LEU A 360 -5.00 3.25 23.74
C LEU A 360 -4.85 4.77 23.67
N ARG A 361 -4.04 5.36 24.55
CA ARG A 361 -3.78 6.81 24.59
C ARG A 361 -3.07 7.29 23.33
N PHE A 362 -2.14 6.50 22.80
CA PHE A 362 -1.42 6.81 21.56
C PHE A 362 -2.37 6.90 20.36
N ILE A 363 -3.20 5.88 20.15
CA ILE A 363 -4.17 5.88 19.03
C ILE A 363 -5.25 6.93 19.25
N LEU A 364 -5.74 7.10 20.48
CA LEU A 364 -6.68 8.16 20.83
C LEU A 364 -6.12 9.54 20.51
N SER A 365 -4.83 9.77 20.79
CA SER A 365 -4.16 11.04 20.47
C SER A 365 -4.15 11.30 18.96
N LYS A 366 -3.87 10.28 18.13
CA LYS A 366 -3.96 10.39 16.66
C LYS A 366 -5.39 10.68 16.18
N LEU A 367 -6.38 9.98 16.73
CA LEU A 367 -7.78 10.16 16.34
C LEU A 367 -8.33 11.53 16.75
N ILE A 368 -7.98 12.03 17.93
CA ILE A 368 -8.46 13.34 18.38
C ILE A 368 -7.78 14.49 17.64
N GLN A 369 -6.62 14.24 17.02
CA GLN A 369 -5.91 15.24 16.23
C GLN A 369 -6.72 15.72 15.01
N ILE A 370 -7.64 14.91 14.51
CA ILE A 370 -8.53 15.27 13.39
C ILE A 370 -9.88 15.83 13.84
N ALA A 371 -10.10 16.02 15.15
CA ALA A 371 -11.32 16.64 15.66
C ALA A 371 -11.26 18.18 15.56
N SER A 372 -12.39 18.82 15.25
CA SER A 372 -12.51 20.28 15.37
C SER A 372 -12.64 20.72 16.83
N PRO A 373 -12.19 21.93 17.21
CA PRO A 373 -12.33 22.41 18.58
C PRO A 373 -13.80 22.43 19.05
N GLU A 374 -14.71 22.78 18.14
CA GLU A 374 -16.15 22.80 18.41
C GLU A 374 -16.69 21.38 18.67
N SER A 375 -16.23 20.40 17.89
CA SER A 375 -16.56 18.98 18.09
C SER A 375 -16.15 18.52 19.48
N ILE A 376 -14.95 18.89 19.93
CA ILE A 376 -14.41 18.51 21.23
C ILE A 376 -15.25 19.12 22.35
N ILE A 377 -15.49 20.43 22.32
CA ILE A 377 -16.29 21.12 23.34
C ILE A 377 -17.69 20.51 23.42
N PHE A 378 -18.31 20.20 22.28
CA PHE A 378 -19.63 19.60 22.22
C PHE A 378 -19.66 18.16 22.78
N LYS A 379 -18.59 17.38 22.57
CA LYS A 379 -18.54 15.97 22.95
C LYS A 379 -17.98 15.68 24.33
N LEU A 380 -17.15 16.56 24.89
CA LEU A 380 -16.58 16.36 26.23
C LEU A 380 -17.63 16.05 27.32
N PRO A 381 -18.80 16.73 27.37
CA PRO A 381 -19.83 16.43 28.38
C PRO A 381 -20.48 15.05 28.24
N THR A 382 -20.32 14.35 27.11
CA THR A 382 -20.91 13.02 26.92
C THR A 382 -20.06 11.90 27.52
N PHE A 383 -18.84 12.23 27.95
CA PHE A 383 -17.91 11.31 28.58
C PHE A 383 -17.92 11.43 30.10
N GLN A 384 -17.45 10.39 30.79
CA GLN A 384 -17.23 10.44 32.24
C GLN A 384 -16.19 11.53 32.59
N ASP A 385 -16.44 12.26 33.69
CA ASP A 385 -15.67 13.46 34.08
C ASP A 385 -14.15 13.27 34.02
N LYS A 386 -13.62 12.17 34.58
CA LYS A 386 -12.17 11.88 34.57
C LYS A 386 -11.61 11.69 33.16
N PHE A 387 -12.35 11.00 32.30
CA PHE A 387 -11.93 10.77 30.92
C PHE A 387 -12.07 12.03 30.09
N ALA A 388 -13.15 12.80 30.29
CA ALA A 388 -13.35 14.10 29.66
C ALA A 388 -12.21 15.07 30.01
N GLU A 389 -11.82 15.19 31.28
CA GLU A 389 -10.70 16.03 31.70
C GLU A 389 -9.38 15.59 31.06
N SER A 390 -9.13 14.28 31.00
CA SER A 390 -7.93 13.72 30.35
C SER A 390 -7.90 14.03 28.85
N LEU A 391 -9.04 13.88 28.16
CA LEU A 391 -9.18 14.19 26.74
C LEU A 391 -9.03 15.69 26.46
N PHE A 392 -9.61 16.54 27.31
CA PHE A 392 -9.46 17.99 27.27
C PHE A 392 -7.98 18.39 27.37
N LYS A 393 -7.25 17.85 28.36
CA LYS A 393 -5.81 18.12 28.51
C LYS A 393 -5.02 17.67 27.28
N ASN A 394 -5.35 16.51 26.71
CA ASN A 394 -4.69 16.04 25.48
C ASN A 394 -4.89 17.00 24.31
N TYR A 395 -6.13 17.38 24.04
CA TYR A 395 -6.45 18.22 22.89
C TYR A 395 -5.95 19.66 23.05
N PHE A 396 -6.23 20.33 24.18
CA PHE A 396 -5.97 21.77 24.33
C PHE A 396 -4.59 22.11 24.92
N HIS A 397 -3.92 21.18 25.61
CA HIS A 397 -2.61 21.47 26.22
C HIS A 397 -1.45 20.73 25.55
N TYR A 398 -1.65 19.51 25.05
CA TYR A 398 -0.56 18.73 24.46
C TYR A 398 -0.51 18.77 22.93
N GLN A 399 -1.64 18.97 22.26
CA GLN A 399 -1.72 19.12 20.80
C GLN A 399 -1.81 20.60 20.40
N GLU A 400 -1.35 20.92 19.18
CA GLU A 400 -1.46 22.26 18.59
C GLU A 400 -2.49 22.24 17.46
N HIS A 401 -3.57 23.02 17.64
CA HIS A 401 -4.75 23.08 16.77
C HIS A 401 -5.11 24.50 16.32
N PHE A 402 -4.50 25.52 16.93
CA PHE A 402 -4.95 26.90 16.80
C PHE A 402 -4.00 27.74 15.95
N ASN A 403 -2.71 27.39 15.90
CA ASN A 403 -1.73 28.16 15.16
C ASN A 403 -0.78 27.27 14.34
N ILE A 404 -0.84 27.46 13.01
CA ILE A 404 0.00 26.76 12.04
C ILE A 404 1.49 27.10 12.18
N GLU A 405 1.84 28.33 12.55
CA GLU A 405 3.24 28.73 12.79
C GLU A 405 3.80 28.00 14.01
N ASN A 406 3.05 27.96 15.11
CA ASN A 406 3.44 27.19 16.29
C ASN A 406 3.59 25.70 15.97
N PHE A 407 2.66 25.16 15.18
CA PHE A 407 2.68 23.77 14.75
C PHE A 407 3.95 23.45 13.94
N VAL A 408 4.27 24.27 12.93
CA VAL A 408 5.47 24.09 12.09
C VAL A 408 6.76 24.30 12.89
N ARG A 409 6.84 25.35 13.72
CA ARG A 409 8.00 25.58 14.59
C ARG A 409 8.24 24.40 15.53
N GLU A 410 7.18 23.80 16.07
CA GLU A 410 7.30 22.64 16.95
C GLU A 410 7.78 21.40 16.19
N LEU A 411 7.26 21.15 14.99
CA LEU A 411 7.72 20.05 14.13
C LEU A 411 9.24 20.14 13.89
N ILE A 412 9.71 21.31 13.49
CA ILE A 412 11.13 21.56 13.19
C ILE A 412 12.00 21.45 14.45
N ARG A 413 11.58 22.05 15.56
CA ARG A 413 12.30 21.96 16.84
C ARG A 413 12.46 20.51 17.28
N THR A 414 11.46 19.68 17.02
CA THR A 414 11.50 18.25 17.33
C THR A 414 12.45 17.49 16.40
N HIS A 415 12.49 17.86 15.11
CA HIS A 415 13.44 17.32 14.14
C HIS A 415 14.90 17.58 14.55
N GLU A 416 15.24 18.79 15.00
CA GLU A 416 16.61 19.12 15.40
C GLU A 416 17.05 18.43 16.70
N ASN A 417 16.14 18.28 17.66
CA ASN A 417 16.42 17.54 18.89
C ASN A 417 16.72 16.06 18.62
N GLN A 418 16.13 15.45 17.58
CA GLN A 418 16.45 14.08 17.17
C GLN A 418 17.85 13.98 16.53
N LEU A 419 18.28 14.98 15.76
CA LEU A 419 19.63 15.05 15.16
C LEU A 419 20.75 15.36 16.17
N SER A 420 20.41 15.90 17.35
CA SER A 420 21.38 16.35 18.36
C SER A 420 21.80 15.26 19.35
N TYR A 421 21.21 14.06 19.29
CA TYR A 421 21.70 12.90 20.03
C TYR A 421 22.82 12.20 19.24
N PRO A 422 24.02 11.97 19.84
CA PRO A 422 25.08 11.26 19.15
C PRO A 422 24.64 9.82 18.92
N ILE A 423 24.41 9.48 17.66
CA ILE A 423 24.25 8.10 17.19
C ILE A 423 25.60 7.41 17.46
N THR A 424 25.67 6.62 18.52
CA THR A 424 26.79 5.73 18.76
C THR A 424 26.73 4.60 17.73
N THR A 425 27.57 4.75 16.70
CA THR A 425 28.25 3.72 15.90
C THR A 425 27.57 2.36 15.70
N ASP A 426 27.40 2.05 14.40
CA ASP A 426 27.35 0.72 13.77
C ASP A 426 26.00 0.23 13.22
N THR A 427 25.24 1.09 12.52
CA THR A 427 24.38 0.68 11.39
C THR A 427 24.35 1.77 10.31
N HIS A 428 25.23 1.67 9.31
CA HIS A 428 25.21 2.53 8.11
C HIS A 428 23.98 2.30 7.19
N THR A 429 22.92 1.65 7.67
CA THR A 429 21.69 1.32 6.93
C THR A 429 20.44 2.10 7.37
N GLU A 430 20.47 2.83 8.50
CA GLU A 430 19.26 3.50 9.03
C GLU A 430 19.19 5.03 8.76
N ILE A 431 20.17 5.60 8.06
CA ILE A 431 20.26 7.06 7.83
C ILE A 431 19.60 7.51 6.51
N ASN A 432 19.14 6.58 5.65
CA ASN A 432 18.56 6.93 4.34
C ASN A 432 17.03 6.97 4.25
N THR A 433 16.29 6.73 5.33
CA THR A 433 14.88 7.14 5.37
C THR A 433 14.80 8.58 5.84
N ILE A 434 15.20 9.52 4.97
CA ILE A 434 14.60 10.86 4.99
C ILE A 434 13.12 10.62 4.70
N THR A 435 12.36 10.33 5.75
CA THR A 435 10.91 10.29 5.69
C THR A 435 10.48 11.73 5.51
N THR A 436 10.46 12.18 4.26
CA THR A 436 9.69 13.35 3.86
C THR A 436 8.29 13.14 4.41
N THR A 437 7.98 13.83 5.49
CA THR A 437 6.74 13.60 6.21
C THR A 437 5.74 14.53 5.56
N LYS A 438 5.02 14.02 4.56
CA LYS A 438 3.94 14.79 3.94
C LYS A 438 2.84 14.99 4.99
N VAL A 439 2.73 16.21 5.50
CA VAL A 439 1.71 16.59 6.48
C VAL A 439 0.64 17.40 5.76
N THR A 440 -0.55 16.81 5.64
CA THR A 440 -1.71 17.53 5.10
C THR A 440 -2.39 18.28 6.23
N LEU A 441 -2.48 19.61 6.13
CA LEU A 441 -3.16 20.45 7.13
C LEU A 441 -4.51 20.92 6.59
N TYR A 442 -5.57 20.55 7.31
CA TYR A 442 -6.92 21.04 7.06
C TYR A 442 -7.18 22.26 7.95
N THR A 443 -7.28 23.44 7.34
CA THR A 443 -7.52 24.69 8.08
C THR A 443 -8.91 25.21 7.75
N ARG A 444 -9.75 25.52 8.75
CA ARG A 444 -11.12 26.01 8.47
C ARG A 444 -11.15 27.45 7.94
N THR A 445 -10.25 28.30 8.42
CA THR A 445 -10.40 29.75 8.26
C THR A 445 -9.09 30.48 8.53
N SER A 446 -8.20 30.55 7.55
CA SER A 446 -7.18 31.58 7.59
C SER A 446 -6.90 32.11 6.19
N PRO A 447 -7.38 33.31 5.84
CA PRO A 447 -6.93 34.05 4.64
C PRO A 447 -5.41 34.22 4.61
N TYR A 448 -4.76 34.17 5.79
CA TYR A 448 -3.32 34.16 5.95
C TYR A 448 -2.67 32.92 5.32
N VAL A 449 -3.36 31.77 5.34
CA VAL A 449 -2.89 30.47 4.80
C VAL A 449 -3.02 30.43 3.27
N VAL A 450 -4.10 30.98 2.70
CA VAL A 450 -4.28 31.15 1.24
C VAL A 450 -3.25 32.12 0.64
N GLY A 451 -2.65 32.98 1.47
CA GLY A 451 -1.59 33.92 1.09
C GLY A 451 -0.16 33.46 1.34
N ILE A 452 0.08 32.21 1.80
CA ILE A 452 1.44 31.69 2.00
C ILE A 452 2.03 31.30 0.63
N ASN A 453 2.76 32.22 0.02
CA ASN A 453 3.58 32.03 -1.17
C ASN A 453 5.07 32.13 -0.77
N LYS A 454 5.99 31.95 -1.72
CA LYS A 454 7.44 32.08 -1.47
C LYS A 454 7.83 33.42 -0.81
N ALA A 455 7.03 34.49 -0.95
CA ALA A 455 7.31 35.80 -0.34
C ALA A 455 6.84 35.91 1.13
N SER A 456 5.74 35.26 1.52
CA SER A 456 5.28 35.18 2.92
C SER A 456 6.09 34.18 3.76
N LYS A 457 6.80 33.25 3.12
CA LYS A 457 7.83 32.40 3.75
C LYS A 457 8.91 33.23 4.44
N TYR A 458 9.45 34.25 3.76
CA TYR A 458 10.42 35.17 4.34
C TYR A 458 9.81 36.08 5.41
N GLN A 459 8.54 36.46 5.31
CA GLN A 459 7.90 37.32 6.32
C GLN A 459 7.47 36.57 7.60
N LEU A 460 7.15 35.27 7.50
CA LEU A 460 6.84 34.41 8.65
C LEU A 460 8.08 34.08 9.49
N PHE A 461 9.22 33.88 8.85
CA PHE A 461 10.45 33.47 9.55
C PHE A 461 11.40 34.65 9.88
N ASN A 462 11.46 35.74 9.10
CA ASN A 462 12.43 36.82 9.37
C ASN A 462 11.89 38.05 10.11
N LYS A 463 10.68 38.05 10.68
CA LYS A 463 10.14 39.34 11.15
C LYS A 463 10.75 39.92 12.42
N GLN A 464 11.51 39.19 13.25
CA GLN A 464 12.18 39.83 14.41
C GLN A 464 13.53 39.29 14.91
N ASN A 465 14.15 38.25 14.34
CA ASN A 465 15.50 37.86 14.78
C ASN A 465 16.37 37.40 13.61
N ASN A 466 17.56 37.99 13.46
CA ASN A 466 18.64 37.50 12.61
C ASN A 466 19.23 36.21 13.19
N ASN A 467 18.44 35.14 13.25
CA ASN A 467 18.92 33.82 13.64
C ASN A 467 19.10 32.97 12.39
N SER A 468 20.25 32.30 12.27
CA SER A 468 20.58 31.32 11.23
C SER A 468 19.62 30.13 11.12
N PHE A 469 18.64 30.06 12.04
CA PHE A 469 17.55 29.10 12.13
C PHE A 469 16.47 29.35 11.06
N ASP A 470 16.06 30.60 10.86
CA ASP A 470 14.96 30.97 9.96
C ASP A 470 15.32 30.81 8.47
N GLU A 471 16.60 30.88 8.13
CA GLU A 471 17.12 30.61 6.77
C GLU A 471 17.14 29.11 6.43
N LYS A 472 17.45 28.25 7.42
CA LYS A 472 17.42 26.78 7.27
C LYS A 472 16.00 26.23 7.13
N ILE A 473 15.04 26.80 7.87
CA ILE A 473 13.61 26.46 7.77
C ILE A 473 13.09 26.67 6.34
N SER A 474 13.57 27.73 5.67
CA SER A 474 13.14 28.02 4.31
C SER A 474 13.58 26.96 3.29
N ASN A 475 14.63 26.18 3.58
CA ASN A 475 15.10 25.12 2.68
C ASN A 475 14.43 23.76 2.95
N LEU A 476 13.84 23.56 4.13
CA LEU A 476 13.26 22.27 4.56
C LEU A 476 11.76 22.15 4.28
N VAL A 477 11.03 23.26 4.15
CA VAL A 477 9.56 23.22 4.06
C VAL A 477 9.07 23.69 2.70
N GLU A 478 8.34 22.86 1.96
CA GLU A 478 7.63 23.22 0.74
C GLU A 478 6.12 23.33 1.01
N ILE A 479 5.55 24.50 0.72
CA ILE A 479 4.13 24.81 0.97
C ILE A 479 3.42 24.85 -0.38
N LEU A 480 2.48 23.93 -0.59
CA LEU A 480 1.64 23.88 -1.77
C LEU A 480 0.22 24.32 -1.38
N ASN A 481 -0.20 25.46 -1.91
CA ASN A 481 -1.57 25.92 -1.76
C ASN A 481 -2.48 25.10 -2.68
N LEU A 482 -3.37 24.30 -2.08
CA LEU A 482 -4.43 23.63 -2.81
C LEU A 482 -5.64 24.57 -2.91
N VAL A 483 -6.36 24.49 -4.03
CA VAL A 483 -7.54 25.33 -4.25
C VAL A 483 -8.61 24.99 -3.21
N SER A 484 -9.11 26.02 -2.51
CA SER A 484 -10.08 25.99 -1.40
C SER A 484 -9.57 25.37 -0.07
N SER A 485 -9.41 26.22 0.94
CA SER A 485 -9.30 25.92 2.40
C SER A 485 -8.20 24.98 2.91
N SER A 486 -7.49 24.25 2.06
CA SER A 486 -6.48 23.26 2.45
C SER A 486 -5.07 23.68 2.04
N VAL A 487 -4.09 23.45 2.92
CA VAL A 487 -2.67 23.65 2.59
C VAL A 487 -1.90 22.35 2.83
N LEU A 488 -1.17 21.95 1.80
CA LEU A 488 -0.27 20.81 1.87
C LEU A 488 1.11 21.31 2.26
N LEU A 489 1.62 20.82 3.39
CA LEU A 489 2.98 21.06 3.86
C LEU A 489 3.82 19.81 3.61
N ILE A 490 4.84 19.95 2.79
CA ILE A 490 5.87 18.94 2.58
C ILE A 490 7.06 19.39 3.45
N ILE A 491 7.40 18.60 4.46
CA ILE A 491 8.52 18.84 5.38
C ILE A 491 9.54 17.72 5.19
#